data_AF-A0A233RRL4-F1
#
_entry.id   AF-A0A233RRL4-F1
#
_cell.length_a   1.000
_cell.length_b   1.000
_cell.length_c   1.000
_cell.angle_alpha   90.00
_cell.angle_beta   90.00
_cell.angle_gamma   90.00
#
_symmetry.space_group_name_H-M   'P 1'
#
loop_
_entity.id
_entity.type
_entity.pdbx_description
1 polymer ?
#
loop_
_entity_poly.entity_id
_entity_poly.type
_entity_poly.pdbx_seq_one_letter_code
_entity_poly.pdbx_strand_id
1 'polypeptide(L)' 'MAKNQKAKAKMEQTKGKAKATLGRAVGNEKLAVEGQAEKSKGDARQAKEKAKDVFKH' A
#
# COMPACT_ATOMS: atom_id res chain seq x y z
N MET A 1 -11.48 -17.52 -0.89
CA MET A 1 -11.26 -16.14 -1.40
C MET A 1 -10.37 -15.24 -0.51
N ALA A 2 -10.04 -15.59 0.75
CA ALA A 2 -9.21 -14.74 1.63
C ALA A 2 -7.68 -14.87 1.45
N LYS A 3 -7.17 -16.04 1.03
CA LYS A 3 -5.73 -16.27 0.83
C LYS A 3 -5.16 -15.42 -0.32
N ASN A 4 -5.93 -15.28 -1.40
CA ASN A 4 -5.53 -14.50 -2.57
C ASN A 4 -5.47 -12.99 -2.27
N GLN A 5 -6.42 -12.47 -1.46
CA GLN A 5 -6.41 -11.05 -1.07
C GLN A 5 -5.26 -10.70 -0.12
N LYS A 6 -4.96 -11.58 0.86
CA LYS A 6 -3.79 -11.40 1.73
C LYS A 6 -2.48 -11.47 0.94
N ALA A 7 -2.37 -12.40 -0.01
CA ALA A 7 -1.21 -12.50 -0.88
C ALA A 7 -1.04 -11.23 -1.75
N LYS A 8 -2.14 -10.74 -2.35
CA LYS A 8 -2.14 -9.54 -3.19
C LYS A 8 -1.77 -8.28 -2.42
N ALA A 9 -2.33 -8.09 -1.22
CA ALA A 9 -1.98 -6.97 -0.34
C ALA A 9 -0.50 -7.00 0.06
N LYS A 10 0.02 -8.19 0.39
CA LYS A 10 1.43 -8.35 0.74
C LYS A 10 2.34 -8.08 -0.47
N MET A 11 1.92 -8.52 -1.66
CA MET A 11 2.62 -8.30 -2.93
C MET A 11 2.64 -6.82 -3.34
N GLU A 12 1.52 -6.09 -3.17
CA GLU A 12 1.45 -4.64 -3.36
C GLU A 12 2.35 -3.90 -2.36
N GLN A 13 2.41 -4.34 -1.11
CA GLN A 13 3.35 -3.78 -0.12
C GLN A 13 4.81 -3.99 -0.52
N THR A 14 5.20 -5.19 -0.98
CA THR A 14 6.57 -5.43 -1.45
C THR A 14 6.87 -4.62 -2.71
N LYS A 15 5.92 -4.53 -3.64
CA LYS A 15 6.08 -3.75 -4.87
C LYS A 15 6.19 -2.25 -4.60
N GLY A 16 5.42 -1.71 -3.65
CA GLY A 16 5.50 -0.31 -3.22
C GLY A 16 6.81 0.00 -2.50
N LYS A 17 7.29 -0.90 -1.62
CA LYS A 17 8.62 -0.79 -1.02
C LYS A 17 9.72 -0.85 -2.07
N ALA A 18 9.62 -1.78 -3.01
CA ALA A 18 10.56 -1.90 -4.12
C ALA A 18 10.57 -0.63 -4.98
N LYS A 19 9.40 -0.06 -5.35
CA LYS A 19 9.31 1.23 -6.05
C LYS A 19 9.91 2.38 -5.23
N ALA A 20 9.69 2.44 -3.92
CA ALA A 20 10.28 3.47 -3.08
C ALA A 20 11.82 3.37 -3.04
N THR A 21 12.33 2.15 -2.85
CA THR A 21 13.78 1.90 -2.79
C THR A 21 14.44 2.08 -4.15
N LEU A 22 13.85 1.53 -5.21
CA LEU A 22 14.34 1.68 -6.58
C LEU A 22 14.26 3.15 -7.01
N GLY A 23 13.14 3.84 -6.76
CA GLY A 23 12.98 5.27 -7.03
C GLY A 23 14.06 6.11 -6.36
N ARG A 24 14.41 5.82 -5.10
CA ARG A 24 15.55 6.46 -4.42
C ARG A 24 16.89 6.05 -5.02
N ALA A 25 17.09 4.78 -5.38
CA ALA A 25 18.35 4.26 -5.89
C ALA A 25 18.69 4.76 -7.30
N VAL A 26 17.69 4.91 -8.19
CA VAL A 26 17.87 5.51 -9.53
C VAL A 26 17.64 7.02 -9.57
N GLY A 27 17.49 7.68 -8.41
CA GLY A 27 17.28 9.14 -8.35
C GLY A 27 15.95 9.63 -8.95
N ASN A 28 14.98 8.72 -9.14
CA ASN A 28 13.66 9.04 -9.66
C ASN A 28 12.69 9.33 -8.51
N GLU A 29 12.73 10.58 -8.06
CA GLU A 29 11.94 11.12 -6.94
C GLU A 29 10.43 10.89 -7.13
N LYS A 30 9.97 10.95 -8.39
CA LYS A 30 8.56 10.71 -8.76
C LYS A 30 8.10 9.30 -8.41
N LEU A 31 8.95 8.31 -8.66
CA LEU A 31 8.66 6.90 -8.36
C LEU A 31 8.63 6.63 -6.84
N ALA A 32 9.49 7.31 -6.08
CA ALA A 32 9.53 7.21 -4.63
C ALA A 32 8.31 7.89 -3.98
N VAL A 33 7.92 9.07 -4.46
CA VAL A 33 6.73 9.81 -4.03
C VAL A 33 5.45 9.04 -4.36
N GLU A 34 5.33 8.47 -5.56
CA GLU A 34 4.20 7.62 -5.92
C GLU A 34 4.09 6.38 -5.01
N GLY A 35 5.21 5.69 -4.75
CA GLY A 35 5.23 4.54 -3.86
C GLY A 35 4.81 4.89 -2.42
N GLN A 36 5.21 6.06 -1.92
CA GLN A 36 4.84 6.52 -0.58
C GLN A 36 3.37 6.98 -0.51
N ALA A 37 2.89 7.68 -1.54
CA ALA A 37 1.50 8.11 -1.64
C ALA A 37 0.52 6.91 -1.73
N GLU A 38 0.87 5.89 -2.52
CA GLU A 38 0.08 4.66 -2.66
C GLU A 38 0.00 3.90 -1.34
N LYS A 39 1.11 3.88 -0.57
CA LYS A 39 1.17 3.28 0.77
C LYS A 39 0.25 3.99 1.77
N SER A 40 0.32 5.32 1.84
CA SER A 40 -0.58 6.12 2.70
C SER A 40 -2.05 5.96 2.30
N LYS A 41 -2.35 5.93 1.00
CA LYS A 41 -3.71 5.74 0.49
C LYS A 41 -4.25 4.35 0.83
N GLY A 42 -3.40 3.32 0.76
CA GLY A 42 -3.71 1.95 1.16
C GLY A 42 -4.01 1.83 2.65
N ASP A 43 -3.13 2.37 3.51
CA ASP A 43 -3.33 2.41 4.96
C ASP A 43 -4.63 3.17 5.33
N ALA A 44 -4.88 4.32 4.70
CA ALA A 44 -6.12 5.08 4.91
C ALA A 44 -7.37 4.31 4.47
N ARG A 45 -7.32 3.57 3.36
CA ARG A 45 -8.43 2.69 2.92
C ARG A 45 -8.68 1.59 3.93
N GLN A 46 -7.62 0.92 4.38
CA GLN A 46 -7.71 -0.19 5.30
C GLN A 46 -8.23 0.26 6.67
N ALA A 47 -7.80 1.44 7.14
CA ALA A 47 -8.32 2.07 8.34
C ALA A 47 -9.79 2.47 8.19
N LYS A 48 -10.19 3.03 7.03
CA LYS A 48 -11.61 3.34 6.75
C LYS A 48 -12.48 2.09 6.69
N GLU A 49 -12.00 1.00 6.09
CA GLU A 49 -12.72 -0.26 6.05
C GLU A 49 -12.89 -0.85 7.45
N LYS A 50 -11.80 -0.89 8.24
CA LYS A 50 -11.88 -1.34 9.64
C LYS A 50 -12.83 -0.47 10.45
N ALA A 51 -12.77 0.85 10.31
CA ALA A 51 -13.67 1.76 11.02
C ALA A 51 -15.13 1.54 10.63
N LYS A 52 -15.44 1.34 9.33
CA LYS A 52 -16.78 0.99 8.87
C LYS A 52 -17.24 -0.36 9.40
N ASP A 53 -16.37 -1.36 9.42
CA ASP A 53 -16.68 -2.71 9.91
C ASP A 53 -17.04 -2.67 11.40
N VAL A 54 -16.28 -1.90 12.19
CA VAL A 54 -16.54 -1.67 13.63
C VAL A 54 -17.81 -0.86 13.87
N PHE A 55 -18.08 0.17 13.06
CA PHE A 55 -19.29 1.01 13.18
C PHE A 55 -20.57 0.36 12.65
N LYS A 56 -20.47 -0.74 11.91
CA LYS A 56 -21.62 -1.43 11.32
C LYS A 56 -22.07 -2.62 12.19
N HIS A 57 -21.60 -2.71 13.42
CA HIS A 57 -22.11 -3.61 14.45
C HIS A 57 -23.29 -2.98 15.19
#